data_AF-A0A952RYF3-F1
#
_entry.id   AF-A0A952RYF3-F1
#
_cell.length_a   1.000
_cell.length_b   1.000
_cell.length_c   1.000
_cell.angle_alpha   90.00
_cell.angle_beta   90.00
_cell.angle_gamma   90.00
#
_symmetry.space_group_name_H-M   'P 1'
#
loop_
_entity.id
_entity.type
_entity.pdbx_description
1 polymer ?
#
loop_
_entity_poly.entity_id
_entity_poly.type
_entity_poly.pdbx_seq_one_letter_code
_entity_poly.pdbx_strand_id
1 'polypeptide(L)' 'MNAPEPANNGHAPESELLSPIWAVISFDRLEGSGLTYAAAAELLERLDSEGVAGLCVVTNDVGRRVKSLV' A
#
# COMPACT_ATOMS: atom_id res chain seq x y z
N MET A 1 -2.06 -42.01 -16.21
CA MET A 1 -1.38 -41.19 -15.20
C MET A 1 -2.03 -39.81 -15.21
N ASN A 2 -2.89 -39.50 -14.24
CA ASN A 2 -3.31 -38.10 -14.00
C ASN A 2 -2.31 -37.48 -13.03
N ALA A 3 -1.80 -36.30 -13.36
CA ALA A 3 -0.90 -35.54 -12.50
C ALA A 3 -1.64 -35.17 -11.19
N PRO A 4 -0.98 -35.20 -10.02
CA PRO A 4 -1.61 -34.78 -8.79
C PRO A 4 -1.91 -33.28 -8.85
N GLU A 5 -3.17 -32.95 -8.64
CA GLU A 5 -3.65 -31.58 -8.44
C GLU A 5 -2.89 -30.97 -7.25
N PRO A 6 -2.37 -29.74 -7.33
CA PRO A 6 -1.66 -29.16 -6.20
C PRO A 6 -2.63 -29.02 -5.04
N ALA A 7 -2.30 -29.67 -3.92
CA ALA A 7 -3.01 -29.56 -2.67
C ALA A 7 -3.09 -28.08 -2.26
N ASN A 8 -4.25 -27.49 -2.47
CA ASN A 8 -4.58 -26.16 -1.99
C ASN A 8 -4.76 -26.27 -0.46
N ASN A 9 -3.65 -26.30 0.26
CA ASN A 9 -3.65 -26.08 1.70
C ASN A 9 -4.37 -24.75 1.91
N GLY A 10 -5.54 -24.75 2.57
CA GLY A 10 -6.49 -23.65 2.70
C GLY A 10 -6.01 -22.38 3.40
N HIS A 11 -4.76 -21.99 3.18
CA HIS A 11 -4.23 -20.67 3.39
C HIS A 11 -4.67 -19.82 2.19
N ALA A 12 -5.86 -19.24 2.25
CA ALA A 12 -6.15 -18.11 1.38
C ALA A 12 -5.00 -17.10 1.60
N PRO A 13 -4.26 -16.69 0.55
CA PRO A 13 -3.18 -15.74 0.72
C PRO A 13 -3.77 -14.53 1.45
N GLU A 14 -3.20 -14.20 2.62
CA GLU A 14 -3.62 -13.02 3.38
C GLU A 14 -3.63 -11.84 2.41
N SER A 15 -4.81 -11.27 2.18
CA SER A 15 -4.99 -10.31 1.09
C SER A 15 -3.99 -9.16 1.28
N GLU A 16 -3.19 -8.88 0.25
CA GLU A 16 -2.22 -7.77 0.28
C GLU A 16 -2.88 -6.43 0.64
N LEU A 17 -4.18 -6.29 0.36
CA LEU A 17 -4.99 -5.13 0.74
C LEU A 17 -5.11 -4.94 2.26
N LEU A 18 -5.12 -6.04 3.02
CA LEU A 18 -5.17 -6.05 4.49
C LEU A 18 -3.76 -6.01 5.11
N SER A 19 -2.72 -6.26 4.31
CA SER A 19 -1.35 -6.22 4.79
C SER A 19 -0.90 -4.77 4.99
N PRO A 20 -0.16 -4.45 6.08
CA PRO A 20 0.33 -3.11 6.39
C PRO A 20 1.56 -2.74 5.53
N ILE A 21 1.46 -2.94 4.21
CA ILE A 21 2.54 -2.73 3.24
C ILE A 21 2.37 -1.44 2.43
N TRP A 22 1.30 -0.69 2.66
CA TRP A 22 0.94 0.49 1.87
C TRP A 22 1.41 1.78 2.54
N ALA A 23 1.64 2.77 1.69
CA ALA A 23 2.09 4.09 2.04
C ALA A 23 1.38 5.12 1.15
N VAL A 24 1.17 6.32 1.68
CA VAL A 24 0.69 7.47 0.93
C VAL A 24 1.84 8.44 0.80
N ILE A 25 2.17 8.82 -0.43
CA ILE A 25 3.15 9.86 -0.73
C ILE A 25 2.43 11.05 -1.34
N SER A 26 2.99 12.23 -1.14
CA SER A 26 2.74 13.41 -1.96
C SER A 26 3.93 13.62 -2.90
N PHE A 27 3.89 14.67 -3.73
CA PHE A 27 4.97 14.97 -4.67
C PHE A 27 6.36 15.07 -4.01
N ASP A 28 6.43 15.64 -2.80
CA ASP A 28 7.70 15.97 -2.14
C ASP A 28 8.02 15.06 -0.94
N ARG A 29 7.02 14.40 -0.34
CA ARG A 29 7.21 13.73 0.96
C ARG A 29 6.30 12.52 1.16
N LEU A 30 6.72 11.67 2.11
CA LEU A 30 5.94 10.55 2.60
C LEU A 30 4.90 11.03 3.63
N GLU A 31 3.63 10.89 3.32
CA GLU A 31 2.51 11.30 4.18
C GLU A 31 2.14 10.23 5.22
N GLY A 32 2.27 8.96 4.85
CA GLY A 32 2.01 7.82 5.74
C GLY A 32 2.60 6.53 5.20
N SER A 33 2.89 5.57 6.08
CA SER A 33 3.44 4.25 5.72
C SER A 33 3.02 3.19 6.73
N GLY A 34 3.11 1.92 6.37
CA GLY A 34 2.68 0.82 7.23
C GLY A 34 1.16 0.70 7.33
N LEU A 35 0.44 1.16 6.31
CA LEU A 35 -1.01 1.18 6.26
C LEU A 35 -1.55 -0.03 5.52
N THR A 36 -2.78 -0.42 5.84
CA THR A 36 -3.59 -1.25 4.93
C THR A 36 -4.01 -0.40 3.73
N TYR A 37 -4.45 -1.03 2.64
CA TYR A 37 -4.90 -0.28 1.48
C TYR A 37 -6.10 0.63 1.81
N ALA A 38 -7.05 0.12 2.62
CA ALA A 38 -8.20 0.90 3.07
C ALA A 38 -7.76 2.14 3.87
N ALA A 39 -6.85 1.98 4.84
CA ALA A 39 -6.34 3.10 5.62
C ALA A 39 -5.53 4.09 4.77
N ALA A 40 -4.80 3.61 3.76
CA ALA A 40 -4.08 4.46 2.81
C ALA A 40 -5.05 5.26 1.91
N ALA A 41 -6.17 4.66 1.49
CA ALA A 41 -7.21 5.35 0.74
C ALA A 41 -7.89 6.44 1.58
N GLU A 42 -8.26 6.13 2.83
CA GLU A 42 -8.83 7.12 3.75
C GLU A 42 -7.87 8.29 4.01
N LEU A 43 -6.57 8.00 4.17
CA LEU A 43 -5.56 9.05 4.32
C LEU A 43 -5.42 9.90 3.07
N LEU A 44 -5.46 9.28 1.87
CA LEU A 44 -5.41 9.99 0.61
C LEU A 44 -6.61 10.94 0.46
N GLU A 45 -7.83 10.47 0.70
CA GLU A 45 -9.04 11.30 0.58
C GLU A 45 -9.03 12.47 1.57
N ARG A 46 -8.52 12.25 2.78
CA ARG A 46 -8.36 13.31 3.78
C ARG A 46 -7.40 14.38 3.29
N LEU A 47 -6.22 13.98 2.80
CA LEU A 47 -5.20 14.90 2.32
C LEU A 47 -5.63 15.64 1.05
N ASP A 48 -6.38 14.97 0.17
CA ASP A 48 -6.98 15.59 -1.01
C ASP A 48 -7.97 16.69 -0.60
N SER A 49 -8.80 16.42 0.41
CA SER A 49 -9.71 17.41 1.00
C SER A 49 -8.98 18.57 1.69
N GLU A 50 -7.76 18.34 2.19
CA GLU A 50 -6.87 19.37 2.74
C GLU A 50 -6.14 20.17 1.64
N GLY A 51 -6.29 19.80 0.36
CA GLY A 51 -5.70 20.46 -0.79
C GLY A 51 -4.27 20.02 -1.11
N VAL A 52 -3.83 18.86 -0.60
CA VAL A 52 -2.50 18.31 -0.90
C VAL A 52 -2.50 17.72 -2.30
N ALA A 53 -1.72 18.32 -3.20
CA ALA A 53 -1.59 17.85 -4.57
C ALA A 53 -0.57 16.70 -4.72
N GLY A 54 -0.76 15.87 -5.74
CA GLY A 54 0.19 14.82 -6.12
C GLY A 54 0.19 13.62 -5.18
N LEU A 55 -0.96 13.30 -4.58
CA LEU A 55 -1.12 12.15 -3.69
C LEU A 55 -1.13 10.83 -4.47
N CYS A 56 -0.43 9.83 -3.95
CA CYS A 56 -0.41 8.49 -4.53
C CYS A 56 -0.30 7.42 -3.44
N VAL A 57 -1.10 6.35 -3.58
CA VAL A 57 -0.94 5.14 -2.76
C VAL A 57 0.11 4.25 -3.41
N VAL A 58 1.17 3.97 -2.67
CA VAL A 58 2.32 3.17 -3.10
C VAL A 58 2.63 2.11 -2.04
N THR A 59 3.53 1.18 -2.34
CA THR A 59 4.04 0.27 -1.31
C THR A 59 5.11 0.96 -0.45
N ASN A 60 5.32 0.44 0.76
CA ASN A 60 6.32 0.93 1.71
C ASN A 60 7.73 1.01 1.10
N ASP A 61 8.08 0.09 0.19
CA ASP A 61 9.38 0.11 -0.47
C ASP A 61 9.56 1.38 -1.32
N VAL A 62 8.52 1.77 -2.07
CA VAL A 62 8.51 3.01 -2.84
C VAL A 62 8.48 4.22 -1.93
N GLY A 63 7.62 4.23 -0.90
CA GLY A 63 7.52 5.33 0.06
C GLY A 63 8.86 5.64 0.77
N ARG A 64 9.66 4.61 1.06
CA ARG A 64 11.01 4.79 1.64
C ARG A 64 11.98 5.50 0.71
N ARG A 65 11.84 5.35 -0.61
CA ARG A 65 12.70 6.01 -1.61
C ARG A 65 12.40 7.51 -1.69
N VAL A 66 11.12 7.90 -1.55
CA VAL A 66 10.70 9.31 -1.53
C VAL A 66 11.31 10.05 -0.34
N LYS A 67 11.36 9.43 0.84
CA LYS A 67 11.99 10.01 2.04
C LYS A 67 13.49 10.33 1.87
N SER A 68 14.16 9.74 0.89
CA SER A 68 15.60 9.92 0.66
C SER A 68 15.94 11.05 -0.33
N LEU A 69 14.93 11.71 -0.93
CA LEU A 69 15.13 12.77 -1.93
C LEU A 69 15.29 14.18 -1.34
N VAL A 70 15.16 14.32 -0.01
CA VAL A 70 15.34 15.56 0.77
C VAL A 70 16.47 15.36 1.77
#